data_AF-A0A7C7LBQ6-F1
#
_entry.id   AF-A0A7C7LBQ6-F1
#
_cell.length_a   1.000
_cell.length_b   1.000
_cell.length_c   1.000
_cell.angle_alpha   90.00
_cell.angle_beta   90.00
_cell.angle_gamma   90.00
#
_symmetry.space_group_name_H-M   'P 1'
#
loop_
_entity.id
_entity.type
_entity.pdbx_description
1 polymer ?
#
loop_
_entity_poly.entity_id
_entity_poly.type
_entity_poly.pdbx_seq_one_letter_code
_entity_poly.pdbx_strand_id
1 'polypeptide(L)'
;FYRRVDTASSTEMNQRFKGIRAYKVKLPTLADEAVTDITTKAKGNDAQFGGIKVTTENGWFAARPSGTEPKNKVYIEKGTEPLGIETSNEKFEHLKIVKMQNHHRRKKRYVPGDYEKLLTCYLGSHENMTLGQYTLEPELNNRNILLIRHDVDHDFETALAMAKWESDRGIVATYCLLHTAWYWGELHDGQYSHYQDLVDFGNRLHALGHEISLHNNFVTLGLTDAINPKECLIRELRFMNSQGWKVVSTTLHGDKLCGKYNYNNAELFKEAVKPERGGAREIVGPNGTVSLGSISYDEVGVSYEAYDIARDIYITDSGGKLRCMKNAKGRRDFTRTDPSGGNIVGILTHPVWWDFGAF
;
A
#
# COMPACT_ATOMS: atom_id res chain seq x y z
N PHE A 1 -24.04 -10.81 -23.44
CA PHE A 1 -22.84 -11.48 -22.87
C PHE A 1 -23.22 -12.10 -21.54
N TYR A 2 -22.92 -13.39 -21.31
CA TYR A 2 -23.16 -14.08 -20.04
C TYR A 2 -21.91 -14.83 -19.58
N ARG A 3 -21.56 -14.77 -18.30
CA ARG A 3 -20.39 -15.45 -17.74
C ARG A 3 -20.60 -15.90 -16.29
N ARG A 4 -20.06 -17.07 -15.95
CA ARG A 4 -19.84 -17.51 -14.56
C ARG A 4 -18.35 -17.48 -14.21
N VAL A 5 -18.03 -17.01 -13.02
CA VAL A 5 -16.69 -17.04 -12.43
C VAL A 5 -16.78 -17.64 -11.04
N ASP A 6 -15.89 -18.58 -10.74
CA ASP A 6 -15.81 -19.25 -9.45
C ASP A 6 -14.52 -18.77 -8.76
N THR A 7 -14.62 -18.12 -7.60
CA THR A 7 -13.47 -17.58 -6.84
C THR A 7 -13.24 -18.35 -5.56
N ALA A 8 -11.98 -18.55 -5.15
CA ALA A 8 -11.67 -19.17 -3.86
C ALA A 8 -12.24 -18.35 -2.71
N SER A 9 -12.78 -19.02 -1.69
CA SER A 9 -13.38 -18.36 -0.54
C SER A 9 -13.37 -19.28 0.68
N SER A 10 -12.94 -18.75 1.83
CA SER A 10 -12.93 -19.53 3.07
C SER A 10 -14.35 -19.86 3.52
N THR A 11 -14.48 -20.93 4.32
CA THR A 11 -15.77 -21.35 4.91
C THR A 11 -16.42 -20.21 5.71
N GLU A 12 -15.62 -19.43 6.43
CA GLU A 12 -16.07 -18.28 7.21
C GLU A 12 -16.57 -17.13 6.32
N MET A 13 -15.86 -16.85 5.22
CA MET A 13 -16.29 -15.87 4.22
C MET A 13 -17.61 -16.31 3.58
N ASN A 14 -17.75 -17.58 3.22
CA ASN A 14 -18.97 -18.15 2.67
C ASN A 14 -20.16 -18.03 3.64
N GLN A 15 -19.95 -18.28 4.93
CA GLN A 15 -20.99 -18.11 5.95
C GLN A 15 -21.42 -16.64 6.09
N ARG A 16 -20.47 -15.70 6.11
CA ARG A 16 -20.78 -14.25 6.16
C ARG A 16 -21.52 -13.80 4.91
N PHE A 17 -21.20 -14.36 3.74
CA PHE A 17 -21.85 -14.04 2.47
C PHE A 17 -23.35 -14.39 2.47
N LYS A 18 -23.72 -15.52 3.09
CA LYS A 18 -25.12 -15.93 3.24
C LYS A 18 -25.95 -14.91 4.05
N GLY A 19 -25.31 -14.12 4.90
CA GLY A 19 -25.96 -13.13 5.77
C GLY A 19 -26.09 -11.71 5.18
N ILE A 20 -25.70 -11.50 3.91
CA ILE A 20 -25.81 -10.18 3.27
C ILE A 20 -27.27 -9.75 3.17
N ARG A 21 -27.53 -8.47 3.46
CA ARG A 21 -28.84 -7.83 3.35
C ARG A 21 -28.76 -6.70 2.34
N ALA A 22 -29.66 -6.69 1.36
CA ALA A 22 -29.69 -5.71 0.27
C ALA A 22 -29.55 -4.26 0.74
N TYR A 23 -30.33 -3.84 1.75
CA TYR A 23 -30.33 -2.46 2.27
C TYR A 23 -28.98 -2.01 2.87
N LYS A 24 -28.09 -2.94 3.22
CA LYS A 24 -26.75 -2.61 3.74
C LYS A 24 -25.74 -2.36 2.63
N VAL A 25 -26.06 -2.70 1.38
CA VAL A 25 -25.19 -2.50 0.23
C VAL A 25 -25.53 -1.16 -0.41
N LYS A 26 -24.61 -0.20 -0.27
CA LYS A 26 -24.71 1.12 -0.89
C LYS A 26 -23.78 1.15 -2.10
N LEU A 27 -24.29 0.72 -3.25
CA LEU A 27 -23.55 0.67 -4.51
C LEU A 27 -24.34 1.51 -5.54
N PRO A 28 -23.95 2.77 -5.82
CA PRO A 28 -24.70 3.65 -6.71
C PRO A 28 -24.49 3.34 -8.18
N THR A 29 -23.33 2.79 -8.55
CA THR A 29 -22.97 2.45 -9.94
C THR A 29 -22.29 1.07 -10.03
N LEU A 30 -22.40 0.44 -11.19
CA LEU A 30 -21.74 -0.81 -11.55
C LEU A 30 -21.32 -0.72 -13.02
N ALA A 31 -20.02 -0.84 -13.30
CA ALA A 31 -19.46 -0.73 -14.66
C ALA A 31 -19.96 0.53 -15.40
N ASP A 32 -19.83 1.68 -14.73
CA ASP A 32 -20.23 3.01 -15.20
C ASP A 32 -21.74 3.22 -15.44
N GLU A 33 -22.57 2.24 -15.07
CA GLU A 33 -24.03 2.35 -15.14
C GLU A 33 -24.65 2.52 -13.75
N ALA A 34 -25.74 3.29 -13.66
CA ALA A 34 -26.50 3.43 -12.42
C ALA A 34 -27.08 2.08 -11.99
N VAL A 35 -26.92 1.74 -10.70
CA VAL A 35 -27.55 0.56 -10.12
C VAL A 35 -29.04 0.82 -9.95
N THR A 36 -29.86 0.00 -10.60
CA THR A 36 -31.31 0.09 -10.57
C THR A 36 -31.93 -0.76 -9.47
N ASP A 37 -31.27 -1.85 -9.07
CA ASP A 37 -31.81 -2.75 -8.04
C ASP A 37 -30.71 -3.56 -7.33
N ILE A 38 -30.90 -3.84 -6.05
CA ILE A 38 -30.08 -4.75 -5.24
C ILE A 38 -31.00 -5.68 -4.48
N THR A 39 -30.88 -6.98 -4.72
CA THR A 39 -31.74 -8.00 -4.11
C THR A 39 -30.94 -9.13 -3.47
N THR A 40 -31.48 -9.71 -2.41
CA THR A 40 -30.97 -10.93 -1.75
C THR A 40 -32.03 -12.03 -1.66
N LYS A 41 -33.20 -11.75 -2.26
CA LYS A 41 -34.36 -12.63 -2.36
C LYS A 41 -34.78 -12.74 -3.82
N ALA A 42 -35.26 -13.91 -4.24
CA ALA A 42 -35.78 -14.10 -5.58
C ALA A 42 -37.15 -13.44 -5.73
N LYS A 43 -37.33 -12.62 -6.78
CA LYS A 43 -38.58 -11.85 -7.00
C LYS A 43 -39.84 -12.71 -7.16
N GLY A 44 -39.70 -13.97 -7.56
CA GLY A 44 -40.84 -14.86 -7.82
C GLY A 44 -41.42 -15.54 -6.57
N ASN A 45 -40.67 -15.64 -5.47
CA ASN A 45 -41.10 -16.40 -4.29
C ASN A 45 -40.53 -15.90 -2.95
N ASP A 46 -39.88 -14.73 -2.93
CA ASP A 46 -39.25 -14.11 -1.75
C ASP A 46 -38.21 -14.97 -1.01
N ALA A 47 -37.81 -16.11 -1.59
CA ALA A 47 -36.83 -16.99 -0.97
C ALA A 47 -35.45 -16.32 -0.98
N GLN A 48 -34.76 -16.37 0.16
CA GLN A 48 -33.36 -15.96 0.23
C GLN A 48 -32.50 -16.95 -0.57
N PHE A 49 -31.74 -16.45 -1.54
CA PHE A 49 -30.83 -17.28 -2.34
C PHE A 49 -29.40 -17.33 -1.78
N GLY A 50 -29.20 -16.84 -0.55
CA GLY A 50 -27.93 -16.90 0.17
C GLY A 50 -26.81 -16.08 -0.46
N GLY A 51 -27.15 -15.04 -1.23
CA GLY A 51 -26.20 -14.21 -1.96
C GLY A 51 -26.76 -12.83 -2.25
N ILE A 52 -26.16 -12.14 -3.23
CA ILE A 52 -26.59 -10.81 -3.69
C ILE A 52 -26.74 -10.80 -5.20
N LYS A 53 -27.75 -10.08 -5.70
CA LYS A 53 -27.89 -9.71 -7.10
C LYS A 53 -27.97 -8.19 -7.21
N VAL A 54 -27.19 -7.61 -8.13
CA VAL A 54 -27.21 -6.19 -8.47
C VAL A 54 -27.57 -6.07 -9.93
N THR A 55 -28.45 -5.14 -10.26
CA THR A 55 -28.97 -4.92 -11.62
C THR A 55 -28.72 -3.47 -12.02
N THR A 56 -28.37 -3.26 -13.29
CA THR A 56 -28.32 -1.96 -13.96
C THR A 56 -29.33 -1.98 -15.11
N GLU A 57 -29.39 -0.93 -15.91
CA GLU A 57 -30.23 -0.91 -17.12
C GLU A 57 -29.79 -1.97 -18.13
N ASN A 58 -28.48 -2.11 -18.38
CA ASN A 58 -27.96 -2.99 -19.42
C ASN A 58 -27.34 -4.28 -18.89
N GLY A 59 -27.52 -4.64 -17.62
CA GLY A 59 -26.90 -5.86 -17.11
C GLY A 59 -27.21 -6.18 -15.67
N TRP A 60 -26.62 -7.27 -15.20
CA TRP A 60 -26.68 -7.67 -13.80
C TRP A 60 -25.49 -8.53 -13.42
N PHE A 61 -25.17 -8.56 -12.12
CA PHE A 61 -24.38 -9.64 -11.54
C PHE A 61 -25.09 -10.26 -10.35
N ALA A 62 -24.86 -11.55 -10.12
CA ALA A 62 -25.30 -12.25 -8.93
C ALA A 62 -24.14 -13.07 -8.34
N ALA A 63 -23.88 -12.91 -7.06
CA ALA A 63 -22.86 -13.65 -6.34
C ALA A 63 -23.50 -14.50 -5.25
N ARG A 64 -23.07 -15.76 -5.12
CA ARG A 64 -23.51 -16.68 -4.07
C ARG A 64 -22.36 -17.59 -3.64
N PRO A 65 -22.27 -17.99 -2.36
CA PRO A 65 -21.33 -18.99 -1.91
C PRO A 65 -21.70 -20.37 -2.47
N SER A 66 -20.70 -21.16 -2.81
CA SER A 66 -20.91 -22.57 -3.13
C SER A 66 -21.36 -23.32 -1.88
N GLY A 67 -22.34 -24.21 -2.03
CA GLY A 67 -22.87 -25.02 -0.93
C GLY A 67 -21.95 -26.17 -0.53
N THR A 68 -21.06 -26.59 -1.43
CA THR A 68 -20.28 -27.84 -1.33
C THR A 68 -18.78 -27.63 -1.50
N GLU A 69 -18.33 -26.43 -1.86
CA GLU A 69 -16.92 -26.12 -2.14
C GLU A 69 -16.51 -24.81 -1.44
N PRO A 70 -15.23 -24.63 -1.08
CA PRO A 70 -14.71 -23.37 -0.53
C PRO A 70 -14.52 -22.34 -1.65
N LYS A 71 -15.61 -22.03 -2.36
CA LYS A 71 -15.64 -21.10 -3.49
C LYS A 71 -16.90 -20.24 -3.46
N ASN A 72 -16.82 -19.02 -4.00
CA ASN A 72 -17.99 -18.22 -4.37
C ASN A 72 -18.22 -18.32 -5.88
N LYS A 73 -19.49 -18.35 -6.29
CA LYS A 73 -19.92 -18.40 -7.69
C LYS A 73 -20.56 -17.06 -8.03
N VAL A 74 -20.07 -16.44 -9.08
CA VAL A 74 -20.59 -15.16 -9.55
C VAL A 74 -20.99 -15.26 -11.01
N TYR A 75 -22.19 -14.79 -11.29
CA TYR A 75 -22.85 -14.82 -12.58
C TYR A 75 -22.98 -13.38 -13.04
N ILE A 76 -22.65 -13.09 -14.29
CA ILE A 76 -22.70 -11.74 -14.87
C ILE A 76 -23.39 -11.83 -16.22
N GLU A 77 -24.28 -10.89 -16.50
CA GLU A 77 -24.87 -10.70 -17.82
C GLU A 77 -24.86 -9.22 -18.21
N LYS A 78 -24.60 -8.94 -19.50
CA LYS A 78 -24.72 -7.60 -20.11
C LYS A 78 -25.46 -7.67 -21.46
N GLY A 79 -26.40 -6.76 -21.68
CA GLY A 79 -27.11 -6.48 -22.94
C GLY A 79 -26.18 -5.93 -24.03
N THR A 80 -26.63 -6.01 -25.28
CA THR A 80 -25.88 -6.04 -26.54
C THR A 80 -24.89 -4.87 -26.81
N GLU A 81 -23.59 -5.17 -26.84
CA GLU A 81 -22.68 -5.19 -28.02
C GLU A 81 -21.31 -5.79 -27.59
N PRO A 82 -20.57 -6.50 -28.47
CA PRO A 82 -19.29 -7.10 -28.11
C PRO A 82 -18.17 -6.07 -28.19
N LEU A 83 -17.84 -5.43 -27.07
CA LEU A 83 -16.48 -4.91 -26.91
C LEU A 83 -15.55 -6.12 -26.82
N GLY A 84 -14.47 -6.11 -27.59
CA GLY A 84 -13.39 -7.08 -27.47
C GLY A 84 -12.87 -7.07 -26.03
N ILE A 85 -13.34 -8.02 -25.23
CA ILE A 85 -12.93 -8.19 -23.83
C ILE A 85 -12.11 -9.47 -23.78
N GLU A 86 -10.79 -9.29 -23.76
CA GLU A 86 -9.88 -10.28 -23.24
C GLU A 86 -10.12 -10.42 -21.70
N THR A 87 -10.48 -11.64 -21.29
CA THR A 87 -10.28 -12.30 -19.97
C THR A 87 -10.26 -11.47 -18.66
N SER A 88 -11.35 -11.23 -17.91
CA SER A 88 -12.00 -12.08 -16.87
C SER A 88 -11.42 -12.37 -15.49
N ASN A 89 -10.22 -11.95 -15.13
CA ASN A 89 -9.83 -11.88 -13.71
C ASN A 89 -9.91 -10.44 -13.16
N GLU A 90 -9.69 -9.46 -14.03
CA GLU A 90 -9.65 -8.03 -13.69
C GLU A 90 -10.95 -7.50 -13.06
N LYS A 91 -12.12 -7.97 -13.49
CA LYS A 91 -13.42 -7.46 -12.99
C LYS A 91 -13.74 -7.87 -11.54
N PHE A 92 -13.24 -9.01 -11.05
CA PHE A 92 -13.42 -9.40 -9.64
C PHE A 92 -12.48 -8.66 -8.71
N GLU A 93 -11.25 -8.46 -9.17
CA GLU A 93 -10.28 -7.64 -8.46
C GLU A 93 -10.78 -6.20 -8.38
N HIS A 94 -11.29 -5.62 -9.47
CA HIS A 94 -11.89 -4.28 -9.47
C HIS A 94 -12.99 -4.09 -8.41
N LEU A 95 -13.83 -5.10 -8.14
CA LEU A 95 -14.86 -5.04 -7.08
C LEU A 95 -14.28 -5.09 -5.64
N LYS A 96 -13.20 -5.84 -5.40
CA LYS A 96 -12.47 -5.81 -4.11
C LYS A 96 -11.82 -4.45 -3.91
N ILE A 97 -11.20 -3.92 -4.96
CA ILE A 97 -10.54 -2.62 -5.02
C ILE A 97 -11.54 -1.50 -4.67
N VAL A 98 -12.68 -1.44 -5.37
CA VAL A 98 -13.75 -0.45 -5.12
C VAL A 98 -14.30 -0.54 -3.69
N LYS A 99 -14.44 -1.74 -3.13
CA LYS A 99 -14.91 -1.90 -1.74
C LYS A 99 -13.88 -1.41 -0.72
N MET A 100 -12.60 -1.71 -0.94
CA MET A 100 -11.51 -1.24 -0.08
C MET A 100 -11.38 0.28 -0.16
N GLN A 101 -11.37 0.85 -1.36
CA GLN A 101 -11.36 2.31 -1.57
C GLN A 101 -12.48 3.02 -0.81
N ASN A 102 -13.71 2.51 -0.89
CA ASN A 102 -14.86 3.08 -0.16
C ASN A 102 -14.73 2.99 1.37
N HIS A 103 -14.04 1.97 1.90
CA HIS A 103 -13.76 1.88 3.34
C HIS A 103 -12.79 2.98 3.78
N HIS A 104 -11.80 3.31 2.94
CA HIS A 104 -10.75 4.27 3.24
C HIS A 104 -11.18 5.73 3.06
N ARG A 105 -12.14 6.02 2.18
CA ARG A 105 -12.73 7.38 2.04
C ARG A 105 -13.29 7.97 3.34
N ARG A 106 -13.75 7.14 4.28
CA ARG A 106 -14.27 7.62 5.59
C ARG A 106 -13.18 8.03 6.57
N LYS A 107 -11.91 7.73 6.26
CA LYS A 107 -10.77 8.04 7.13
C LYS A 107 -10.18 9.42 6.87
N LYS A 108 -10.54 10.08 5.77
CA LYS A 108 -10.00 11.38 5.37
C LYS A 108 -10.19 12.42 6.49
N ARG A 109 -9.12 13.17 6.78
CA ARG A 109 -9.03 14.17 7.86
C ARG A 109 -8.49 15.50 7.40
N TYR A 110 -7.69 15.49 6.34
CA TYR A 110 -7.02 16.66 5.81
C TYR A 110 -7.40 16.85 4.34
N VAL A 111 -7.44 18.09 3.89
CA VAL A 111 -7.69 18.46 2.49
C VAL A 111 -6.40 19.00 1.84
N PRO A 112 -6.33 19.17 0.51
CA PRO A 112 -5.11 19.64 -0.16
C PRO A 112 -4.60 20.99 0.38
N GLY A 113 -5.50 21.88 0.80
CA GLY A 113 -5.12 23.15 1.43
C GLY A 113 -4.42 23.00 2.79
N ASP A 114 -4.64 21.90 3.53
CA ASP A 114 -3.88 21.62 4.75
C ASP A 114 -2.47 21.13 4.43
N TYR A 115 -2.33 20.39 3.33
CA TYR A 115 -1.04 19.90 2.85
C TYR A 115 -0.19 21.07 2.35
N GLU A 116 -0.80 21.98 1.58
CA GLU A 116 -0.17 23.22 1.15
C GLU A 116 0.30 24.07 2.33
N LYS A 117 -0.53 24.27 3.37
CA LYS A 117 -0.13 24.98 4.59
C LYS A 117 1.05 24.29 5.29
N LEU A 118 1.03 22.96 5.38
CA LEU A 118 2.11 22.18 5.98
C LEU A 118 3.43 22.41 5.22
N LEU A 119 3.39 22.40 3.89
CA LEU A 119 4.59 22.58 3.07
C LEU A 119 5.07 24.03 2.97
N THR A 120 4.17 25.01 2.98
CA THR A 120 4.50 26.44 2.81
C THR A 120 5.47 26.96 3.88
N CYS A 121 5.50 26.33 5.06
CA CYS A 121 6.49 26.62 6.10
C CYS A 121 7.95 26.38 5.66
N TYR A 122 8.15 25.56 4.63
CA TYR A 122 9.46 25.05 4.21
C TYR A 122 9.76 25.32 2.74
N LEU A 123 8.74 25.30 1.88
CA LEU A 123 8.89 25.64 0.46
C LEU A 123 9.47 27.05 0.31
N GLY A 124 10.50 27.18 -0.52
CA GLY A 124 11.24 28.43 -0.75
C GLY A 124 12.39 28.72 0.22
N SER A 125 12.43 28.07 1.39
CA SER A 125 13.54 28.20 2.36
C SER A 125 14.35 26.91 2.54
N HIS A 126 13.81 25.78 2.08
CA HIS A 126 14.43 24.46 2.12
C HIS A 126 14.54 23.90 0.70
N GLU A 127 15.66 23.27 0.39
CA GLU A 127 15.86 22.47 -0.81
C GLU A 127 15.05 21.17 -0.69
N ASN A 128 14.09 20.96 -1.59
CA ASN A 128 13.31 19.73 -1.63
C ASN A 128 14.02 18.66 -2.46
N MET A 129 14.18 17.48 -1.88
CA MET A 129 14.76 16.31 -2.55
C MET A 129 14.13 15.02 -2.00
N THR A 130 14.27 13.94 -2.76
CA THR A 130 13.87 12.59 -2.35
C THR A 130 14.81 12.05 -1.28
N LEU A 131 14.38 11.00 -0.56
CA LEU A 131 15.22 10.35 0.44
C LEU A 131 16.49 9.77 -0.20
N GLY A 132 16.39 9.15 -1.38
CA GLY A 132 17.54 8.60 -2.09
C GLY A 132 18.54 9.67 -2.50
N GLN A 133 18.09 10.79 -3.07
CA GLN A 133 18.96 11.92 -3.40
C GLN A 133 19.73 12.40 -2.16
N TYR A 134 19.04 12.59 -1.03
CA TYR A 134 19.68 12.94 0.23
C TYR A 134 20.79 11.97 0.63
N THR A 135 20.58 10.65 0.48
CA THR A 135 21.60 9.65 0.84
C THR A 135 22.84 9.68 -0.05
N LEU A 136 22.75 10.27 -1.24
CA LEU A 136 23.86 10.43 -2.17
C LEU A 136 24.64 11.74 -1.96
N GLU A 137 24.11 12.68 -1.17
CA GLU A 137 24.79 13.93 -0.89
C GLU A 137 26.05 13.68 -0.03
N PRO A 138 27.26 13.97 -0.56
CA PRO A 138 28.52 13.74 0.16
C PRO A 138 28.71 14.71 1.33
N GLU A 139 28.10 15.89 1.25
CA GLU A 139 28.18 16.97 2.24
C GLU A 139 26.83 17.67 2.36
N LEU A 140 26.49 18.20 3.54
CA LEU A 140 25.21 18.89 3.76
C LEU A 140 25.38 20.40 3.76
N ASN A 141 26.54 20.91 4.15
CA ASN A 141 26.97 22.30 4.04
C ASN A 141 25.98 23.30 4.66
N ASN A 142 25.45 22.97 5.85
CA ASN A 142 24.40 23.74 6.54
C ASN A 142 23.14 24.03 5.72
N ARG A 143 22.85 23.26 4.66
CA ARG A 143 21.64 23.42 3.87
C ARG A 143 20.39 23.12 4.69
N ASN A 144 19.34 23.89 4.43
CA ASN A 144 17.98 23.56 4.84
C ASN A 144 17.41 22.56 3.84
N ILE A 145 17.07 21.35 4.26
CA ILE A 145 16.61 20.28 3.36
C ILE A 145 15.22 19.80 3.77
N LEU A 146 14.33 19.65 2.80
CA LEU A 146 12.98 19.13 2.97
C LEU A 146 12.83 17.76 2.29
N LEU A 147 12.59 16.73 3.10
CA LEU A 147 12.36 15.36 2.66
C LEU A 147 10.90 14.98 2.87
N ILE A 148 10.20 14.67 1.79
CA ILE A 148 8.78 14.28 1.83
C ILE A 148 8.66 12.79 1.53
N ARG A 149 7.92 12.07 2.37
CA ARG A 149 7.65 10.64 2.26
C ARG A 149 6.17 10.36 2.40
N HIS A 150 5.66 9.43 1.59
CA HIS A 150 4.30 8.92 1.67
C HIS A 150 4.30 7.41 1.86
N ASP A 151 3.76 6.94 2.98
CA ASP A 151 3.59 5.51 3.24
C ASP A 151 2.21 5.08 2.68
N VAL A 152 2.23 4.37 1.54
CA VAL A 152 1.03 4.01 0.76
C VAL A 152 0.48 2.66 1.23
N ASP A 153 -0.08 2.62 2.44
CA ASP A 153 -0.58 1.35 3.03
C ASP A 153 -1.81 0.80 2.31
N HIS A 154 -2.62 1.68 1.72
CA HIS A 154 -3.98 1.35 1.27
C HIS A 154 -4.46 2.13 0.05
N ASP A 155 -4.31 3.45 0.04
CA ASP A 155 -5.05 4.35 -0.86
C ASP A 155 -4.15 4.88 -1.97
N PHE A 156 -3.87 4.02 -2.94
CA PHE A 156 -2.95 4.34 -4.04
C PHE A 156 -3.51 5.40 -5.01
N GLU A 157 -4.83 5.50 -5.17
CA GLU A 157 -5.47 6.53 -6.01
C GLU A 157 -5.22 7.93 -5.45
N THR A 158 -5.43 8.10 -4.14
CA THR A 158 -5.10 9.37 -3.47
C THR A 158 -3.60 9.63 -3.53
N ALA A 159 -2.77 8.61 -3.31
CA ALA A 159 -1.32 8.75 -3.42
C ALA A 159 -0.92 9.29 -4.79
N LEU A 160 -1.59 8.84 -5.85
CA LEU A 160 -1.33 9.30 -7.21
C LEU A 160 -1.87 10.71 -7.48
N ALA A 161 -3.01 11.08 -6.90
CA ALA A 161 -3.51 12.46 -6.94
C ALA A 161 -2.57 13.43 -6.19
N MET A 162 -2.02 12.99 -5.05
CA MET A 162 -0.98 13.73 -4.31
C MET A 162 0.29 13.88 -5.16
N ALA A 163 0.77 12.79 -5.77
CA ALA A 163 1.95 12.82 -6.63
C ALA A 163 1.79 13.81 -7.78
N LYS A 164 0.64 13.80 -8.45
CA LYS A 164 0.36 14.78 -9.50
C LYS A 164 0.39 16.20 -8.96
N TRP A 165 -0.28 16.45 -7.84
CA TRP A 165 -0.34 17.78 -7.23
C TRP A 165 1.04 18.32 -6.87
N GLU A 166 1.93 17.44 -6.38
CA GLU A 166 3.34 17.72 -6.07
C GLU A 166 4.14 18.01 -7.34
N SER A 167 4.07 17.11 -8.33
CA SER A 167 4.78 17.24 -9.60
C SER A 167 4.40 18.52 -10.35
N ASP A 168 3.09 18.87 -10.38
CA ASP A 168 2.58 20.13 -10.95
C ASP A 168 3.20 21.40 -10.28
N ARG A 169 3.79 21.24 -9.09
CA ARG A 169 4.43 22.30 -8.29
C ARG A 169 5.95 22.15 -8.19
N GLY A 170 6.54 21.22 -8.95
CA GLY A 170 7.98 20.96 -8.93
C GLY A 170 8.47 20.32 -7.61
N ILE A 171 7.58 19.67 -6.86
CA ILE A 171 7.90 18.99 -5.61
C ILE A 171 8.18 17.52 -5.92
N VAL A 172 9.27 17.00 -5.36
CA VAL A 172 9.61 15.59 -5.38
C VAL A 172 9.43 14.97 -4.00
N ALA A 173 9.04 13.70 -3.99
CA ALA A 173 8.73 12.95 -2.79
C ALA A 173 9.08 11.47 -2.99
N THR A 174 9.19 10.73 -1.89
CA THR A 174 9.39 9.29 -1.90
C THR A 174 8.09 8.57 -1.54
N TYR A 175 7.57 7.75 -2.44
CA TYR A 175 6.39 6.92 -2.24
C TYR A 175 6.78 5.51 -1.84
N CYS A 176 6.42 5.11 -0.62
CA CYS A 176 6.72 3.80 -0.05
C CYS A 176 5.54 2.87 -0.27
N LEU A 177 5.69 1.89 -1.16
CA LEU A 177 4.61 0.99 -1.56
C LEU A 177 4.60 -0.29 -0.72
N LEU A 178 3.48 -0.59 -0.08
CA LEU A 178 3.36 -1.72 0.85
C LEU A 178 3.06 -3.02 0.13
N HIS A 179 3.99 -3.97 0.21
CA HIS A 179 3.86 -5.24 -0.50
C HIS A 179 2.73 -6.14 0.02
N THR A 180 2.25 -5.90 1.24
CA THR A 180 1.07 -6.58 1.80
C THR A 180 -0.22 -5.78 1.62
N ALA A 181 -0.20 -4.67 0.88
CA ALA A 181 -1.41 -3.91 0.58
C ALA A 181 -2.27 -4.65 -0.45
N TRP A 182 -3.58 -4.40 -0.40
CA TRP A 182 -4.56 -5.07 -1.26
C TRP A 182 -4.38 -4.74 -2.75
N TYR A 183 -3.66 -3.69 -3.10
CA TYR A 183 -3.39 -3.31 -4.48
C TYR A 183 -2.13 -3.99 -5.04
N TRP A 184 -1.37 -4.71 -4.21
CA TRP A 184 -0.06 -5.25 -4.61
C TRP A 184 -0.17 -6.47 -5.52
N GLY A 185 -0.98 -7.45 -5.12
CA GLY A 185 -1.15 -8.72 -5.83
C GLY A 185 -1.60 -9.83 -4.90
N GLU A 186 -1.69 -11.05 -5.44
CA GLU A 186 -2.00 -12.25 -4.65
C GLU A 186 -0.72 -13.04 -4.35
N LEU A 187 -0.51 -13.39 -3.08
CA LEU A 187 0.61 -14.22 -2.65
C LEU A 187 0.23 -15.70 -2.68
N HIS A 188 0.97 -16.51 -3.44
CA HIS A 188 0.85 -17.96 -3.49
C HIS A 188 2.24 -18.59 -3.34
N ASP A 189 2.43 -19.47 -2.36
CA ASP A 189 3.71 -20.16 -2.10
C ASP A 189 4.95 -19.23 -2.07
N GLY A 190 4.80 -18.07 -1.42
CA GLY A 190 5.87 -17.08 -1.29
C GLY A 190 6.19 -16.29 -2.57
N GLN A 191 5.31 -16.31 -3.56
CA GLN A 191 5.42 -15.57 -4.82
C GLN A 191 4.17 -14.73 -5.08
N TYR A 192 4.37 -13.44 -5.39
CA TYR A 192 3.26 -12.57 -5.77
C TYR A 192 2.91 -12.74 -7.25
N SER A 193 1.62 -12.83 -7.52
CA SER A 193 1.02 -12.47 -8.81
C SER A 193 0.55 -11.02 -8.71
N HIS A 194 1.37 -10.10 -9.21
CA HIS A 194 1.11 -8.66 -9.11
C HIS A 194 -0.08 -8.23 -9.96
N TYR A 195 -0.83 -7.25 -9.47
CA TYR A 195 -1.93 -6.65 -10.23
C TYR A 195 -1.42 -5.59 -11.21
N GLN A 196 -2.11 -5.44 -12.34
CA GLN A 196 -1.80 -4.40 -13.32
C GLN A 196 -1.92 -2.99 -12.72
N ASP A 197 -2.89 -2.77 -11.83
CA ASP A 197 -3.08 -1.49 -11.12
C ASP A 197 -1.82 -1.07 -10.32
N LEU A 198 -1.06 -2.02 -9.75
CA LEU A 198 0.22 -1.72 -9.09
C LEU A 198 1.25 -1.21 -10.09
N VAL A 199 1.35 -1.88 -11.24
CA VAL A 199 2.30 -1.54 -12.30
C VAL A 199 1.97 -0.17 -12.88
N ASP A 200 0.70 0.08 -13.19
CA ASP A 200 0.22 1.36 -13.72
C ASP A 200 0.44 2.49 -12.71
N PHE A 201 0.15 2.24 -11.43
CA PHE A 201 0.40 3.20 -10.35
C PHE A 201 1.89 3.54 -10.23
N GLY A 202 2.76 2.54 -10.13
CA GLY A 202 4.20 2.77 -10.01
C GLY A 202 4.80 3.45 -11.26
N ASN A 203 4.37 3.07 -12.46
CA ASN A 203 4.79 3.74 -13.70
C ASN A 203 4.40 5.22 -13.72
N ARG A 204 3.22 5.56 -13.21
CA ARG A 204 2.77 6.95 -13.15
C ARG A 204 3.51 7.75 -12.08
N LEU A 205 3.79 7.16 -10.91
CA LEU A 205 4.66 7.79 -9.91
C LEU A 205 6.05 8.09 -10.48
N HIS A 206 6.64 7.11 -11.18
CA HIS A 206 7.94 7.25 -11.81
C HIS A 206 7.93 8.34 -12.89
N ALA A 207 6.91 8.35 -13.76
CA ALA A 207 6.76 9.36 -14.81
C ALA A 207 6.57 10.78 -14.27
N LEU A 208 5.99 10.92 -13.09
CA LEU A 208 5.83 12.21 -12.39
C LEU A 208 7.12 12.68 -11.69
N GLY A 209 8.19 11.88 -11.71
CA GLY A 209 9.50 12.22 -11.17
C GLY A 209 9.71 11.89 -9.70
N HIS A 210 8.82 11.11 -9.09
CA HIS A 210 8.94 10.71 -7.69
C HIS A 210 9.83 9.48 -7.50
N GLU A 211 10.42 9.37 -6.32
CA GLU A 211 11.12 8.16 -5.91
C GLU A 211 10.12 7.11 -5.44
N ILE A 212 10.39 5.84 -5.79
CA ILE A 212 9.61 4.69 -5.33
C ILE A 212 10.48 3.87 -4.38
N SER A 213 9.92 3.53 -3.21
CA SER A 213 10.56 2.72 -2.16
C SER A 213 9.68 1.53 -1.80
N LEU A 214 10.29 0.43 -1.36
CA LEU A 214 9.56 -0.74 -0.87
C LEU A 214 9.19 -0.58 0.61
N HIS A 215 7.91 -0.53 0.92
CA HIS A 215 7.43 -0.50 2.30
C HIS A 215 7.41 -1.93 2.87
N ASN A 216 8.44 -2.25 3.65
CA ASN A 216 8.83 -3.58 4.12
C ASN A 216 7.92 -4.07 5.26
N ASN A 217 7.25 -5.20 5.02
CA ASN A 217 6.47 -5.97 5.99
C ASN A 217 6.86 -7.47 6.01
N PHE A 218 8.09 -7.81 5.57
CA PHE A 218 8.50 -9.19 5.32
C PHE A 218 8.70 -10.02 6.60
N VAL A 219 9.07 -9.39 7.72
CA VAL A 219 9.16 -10.10 9.00
C VAL A 219 7.77 -10.56 9.41
N THR A 220 6.76 -9.68 9.35
CA THR A 220 5.36 -10.04 9.60
C THR A 220 4.95 -11.21 8.73
N LEU A 221 5.20 -11.12 7.42
CA LEU A 221 4.79 -12.12 6.45
C LEU A 221 5.46 -13.49 6.72
N GLY A 222 6.74 -13.52 7.09
CA GLY A 222 7.42 -14.76 7.48
C GLY A 222 6.83 -15.42 8.73
N LEU A 223 6.35 -14.62 9.68
CA LEU A 223 5.71 -15.12 10.90
C LEU A 223 4.31 -15.69 10.63
N THR A 224 3.57 -15.11 9.67
CA THR A 224 2.15 -15.42 9.43
C THR A 224 1.90 -16.38 8.29
N ASP A 225 2.81 -16.53 7.34
CA ASP A 225 2.54 -17.29 6.11
C ASP A 225 3.59 -18.38 5.84
N ALA A 226 4.48 -18.63 6.81
CA ALA A 226 5.55 -19.63 6.71
C ALA A 226 6.47 -19.44 5.49
N ILE A 227 6.58 -18.22 4.98
CA ILE A 227 7.42 -17.87 3.84
C ILE A 227 8.85 -17.51 4.28
N ASN A 228 9.83 -17.65 3.38
CA ASN A 228 11.17 -17.10 3.58
C ASN A 228 11.18 -15.58 3.30
N PRO A 229 11.36 -14.71 4.31
CA PRO A 229 11.31 -13.25 4.13
C PRO A 229 12.36 -12.72 3.16
N LYS A 230 13.57 -13.28 3.20
CA LYS A 230 14.70 -12.85 2.36
C LYS A 230 14.44 -13.13 0.88
N GLU A 231 13.99 -14.34 0.57
CA GLU A 231 13.69 -14.72 -0.81
C GLU A 231 12.54 -13.89 -1.38
N CYS A 232 11.50 -13.65 -0.58
CA CYS A 232 10.38 -12.80 -0.97
C CYS A 232 10.86 -11.36 -1.22
N LEU A 233 11.63 -10.77 -0.30
CA LEU A 233 12.22 -9.44 -0.46
C LEU A 233 13.03 -9.30 -1.77
N ILE A 234 13.91 -10.26 -2.05
CA ILE A 234 14.74 -10.24 -3.27
C ILE A 234 13.86 -10.32 -4.53
N ARG A 235 12.81 -11.15 -4.52
CA ARG A 235 11.87 -11.24 -5.65
C ARG A 235 11.13 -9.92 -5.87
N GLU A 236 10.64 -9.29 -4.80
CA GLU A 236 9.89 -8.03 -4.92
C GLU A 236 10.79 -6.88 -5.37
N LEU A 237 12.02 -6.77 -4.85
CA LEU A 237 12.98 -5.78 -5.34
C LEU A 237 13.31 -6.01 -6.82
N ARG A 238 13.48 -7.26 -7.27
CA ARG A 238 13.71 -7.58 -8.68
C ARG A 238 12.50 -7.22 -9.55
N PHE A 239 11.29 -7.52 -9.09
CA PHE A 239 10.06 -7.15 -9.79
C PHE A 239 9.94 -5.63 -9.96
N MET A 240 10.10 -4.85 -8.88
CA MET A 240 10.02 -3.39 -8.97
C MET A 240 11.10 -2.80 -9.90
N ASN A 241 12.30 -3.36 -9.86
CA ASN A 241 13.39 -2.94 -10.75
C ASN A 241 13.16 -3.37 -12.22
N SER A 242 12.48 -4.48 -12.48
CA SER A 242 12.15 -4.89 -13.85
C SER A 242 11.13 -3.97 -14.51
N GLN A 243 10.36 -3.21 -13.72
CA GLN A 243 9.50 -2.12 -14.21
C GLN A 243 10.26 -0.82 -14.54
N GLY A 244 11.57 -0.74 -14.21
CA GLY A 244 12.41 0.43 -14.45
C GLY A 244 12.42 1.47 -13.32
N TRP A 245 11.79 1.19 -12.17
CA TRP A 245 11.63 2.16 -11.07
C TRP A 245 12.90 2.43 -10.25
N LYS A 246 13.98 1.67 -10.46
CA LYS A 246 15.28 1.80 -9.77
C LYS A 246 15.17 1.79 -8.24
N VAL A 247 14.43 0.83 -7.70
CA VAL A 247 14.21 0.71 -6.25
C VAL A 247 15.44 0.14 -5.56
N VAL A 248 16.09 0.98 -4.77
CA VAL A 248 17.29 0.66 -3.96
C VAL A 248 17.06 0.91 -2.47
N SER A 249 15.80 1.03 -2.03
CA SER A 249 15.48 1.42 -0.67
C SER A 249 14.33 0.63 -0.08
N THR A 250 14.29 0.61 1.25
CA THR A 250 13.15 0.07 2.00
C THR A 250 12.63 1.06 3.03
N THR A 251 11.42 0.86 3.51
CA THR A 251 10.84 1.61 4.63
C THR A 251 10.04 0.67 5.52
N LEU A 252 10.31 0.61 6.82
CA LEU A 252 9.63 -0.32 7.73
C LEU A 252 8.14 -0.02 7.81
N HIS A 253 7.31 -1.04 7.67
CA HIS A 253 5.90 -0.97 7.99
C HIS A 253 5.67 -1.34 9.47
N GLY A 254 4.84 -0.55 10.15
CA GLY A 254 4.48 -0.75 11.54
C GLY A 254 3.26 -1.66 11.70
N ASP A 255 3.45 -2.98 11.52
CA ASP A 255 2.37 -3.94 11.67
C ASP A 255 1.87 -4.05 13.14
N LYS A 256 0.60 -4.42 13.31
CA LYS A 256 0.01 -4.66 14.64
C LYS A 256 0.70 -5.79 15.39
N LEU A 257 1.29 -6.75 14.67
CA LEU A 257 2.04 -7.86 15.25
C LEU A 257 3.41 -7.45 15.78
N CYS A 258 3.99 -6.33 15.33
CA CYS A 258 5.29 -5.82 15.79
C CYS A 258 5.35 -5.68 17.31
N GLY A 259 4.29 -5.13 17.92
CA GLY A 259 4.21 -4.97 19.37
C GLY A 259 4.04 -6.30 20.11
N LYS A 260 3.26 -7.24 19.54
CA LYS A 260 2.97 -8.54 20.15
C LYS A 260 4.21 -9.44 20.21
N TYR A 261 4.99 -9.46 19.14
CA TYR A 261 6.19 -10.31 19.02
C TYR A 261 7.50 -9.53 19.21
N ASN A 262 7.41 -8.27 19.63
CA ASN A 262 8.53 -7.37 19.92
C ASN A 262 9.58 -7.32 18.79
N TYR A 263 9.19 -6.87 17.59
CA TYR A 263 10.10 -6.64 16.46
C TYR A 263 9.71 -5.37 15.68
N ASN A 264 10.54 -4.96 14.73
CA ASN A 264 10.19 -4.03 13.65
C ASN A 264 10.59 -4.68 12.32
N ASN A 265 9.87 -4.39 11.24
CA ASN A 265 10.19 -4.99 9.95
C ASN A 265 11.58 -4.61 9.40
N ALA A 266 12.13 -3.45 9.80
CA ALA A 266 13.52 -3.14 9.50
C ALA A 266 14.52 -4.10 10.17
N GLU A 267 14.18 -4.71 11.32
CA GLU A 267 15.07 -5.66 12.02
C GLU A 267 15.29 -6.96 11.23
N LEU A 268 14.72 -7.14 10.04
CA LEU A 268 15.19 -8.15 9.10
C LEU A 268 16.67 -7.91 8.74
N PHE A 269 17.08 -6.65 8.63
CA PHE A 269 18.42 -6.21 8.29
C PHE A 269 19.32 -6.08 9.52
N LYS A 270 20.57 -6.52 9.42
CA LYS A 270 21.57 -6.44 10.49
C LYS A 270 21.87 -4.99 10.87
N GLU A 271 21.74 -4.05 9.94
CA GLU A 271 21.98 -2.61 10.16
C GLU A 271 20.89 -1.95 11.02
N ALA A 272 19.73 -2.62 11.16
CA ALA A 272 18.57 -2.06 11.84
C ALA A 272 18.19 -2.80 13.13
N VAL A 273 18.88 -3.91 13.48
CA VAL A 273 18.70 -4.54 14.79
C VAL A 273 19.20 -3.63 15.90
N LYS A 274 18.49 -3.63 17.03
CA LYS A 274 18.79 -2.78 18.17
C LYS A 274 19.22 -3.62 19.37
N PRO A 275 20.42 -3.42 19.94
CA PRO A 275 20.87 -4.16 21.13
C PRO A 275 19.88 -4.05 22.29
N GLU A 276 19.30 -2.87 22.50
CA GLU A 276 18.29 -2.62 23.54
C GLU A 276 16.95 -3.35 23.31
N ARG A 277 16.73 -3.89 22.11
CA ARG A 277 15.59 -4.75 21.76
C ARG A 277 15.98 -6.24 21.68
N GLY A 278 17.19 -6.60 22.08
CA GLY A 278 17.70 -7.98 22.07
C GLY A 278 18.59 -8.33 20.88
N GLY A 279 18.92 -7.36 20.01
CA GLY A 279 19.84 -7.58 18.88
C GLY A 279 19.34 -8.61 17.85
N ALA A 280 20.27 -9.22 17.12
CA ALA A 280 19.97 -10.32 16.20
C ALA A 280 19.47 -11.55 16.97
N ARG A 281 18.30 -12.06 16.60
CA ARG A 281 17.60 -13.14 17.31
C ARG A 281 16.55 -13.78 16.42
N GLU A 282 16.14 -14.99 16.76
CA GLU A 282 14.96 -15.61 16.15
C GLU A 282 13.69 -15.18 16.87
N ILE A 283 12.62 -15.01 16.10
CA ILE A 283 11.27 -14.78 16.61
C ILE A 283 10.32 -15.79 16.02
N VAL A 284 9.41 -16.31 16.85
CA VAL A 284 8.47 -17.37 16.48
C VAL A 284 7.07 -16.78 16.39
N GLY A 285 6.48 -16.94 15.21
CA GLY A 285 5.14 -16.49 14.86
C GLY A 285 4.12 -17.62 14.93
N PRO A 286 2.85 -17.34 14.53
CA PRO A 286 1.81 -18.36 14.48
C PRO A 286 2.11 -19.48 13.48
N ASN A 287 2.76 -19.17 12.34
CA ASN A 287 2.95 -20.12 11.24
C ASN A 287 4.42 -20.25 10.80
N GLY A 288 5.34 -19.39 11.27
CA GLY A 288 6.75 -19.46 10.88
C GLY A 288 7.69 -18.83 11.90
N THR A 289 8.99 -19.02 11.67
CA THR A 289 10.08 -18.45 12.47
C THR A 289 10.92 -17.55 11.57
N VAL A 290 11.29 -16.38 12.07
CA VAL A 290 12.13 -15.42 11.33
C VAL A 290 13.37 -15.06 12.15
N SER A 291 14.54 -15.18 11.54
CA SER A 291 15.80 -14.72 12.12
C SER A 291 16.01 -13.24 11.79
N LEU A 292 15.91 -12.38 12.81
CA LEU A 292 16.18 -10.94 12.71
C LEU A 292 17.68 -10.68 12.58
N GLY A 293 18.06 -9.69 11.78
CA GLY A 293 19.44 -9.34 11.47
C GLY A 293 20.16 -10.37 10.60
N SER A 294 19.42 -11.20 9.88
CA SER A 294 19.96 -12.30 9.08
C SER A 294 20.44 -11.90 7.69
N ILE A 295 20.12 -10.70 7.24
CA ILE A 295 20.52 -10.15 5.93
C ILE A 295 21.16 -8.78 6.10
N SER A 296 22.03 -8.40 5.16
CA SER A 296 22.54 -7.03 5.07
C SER A 296 21.92 -6.26 3.91
N TYR A 297 21.95 -4.93 4.00
CA TYR A 297 21.53 -4.05 2.91
C TYR A 297 22.23 -4.40 1.58
N ASP A 298 23.57 -4.50 1.61
CA ASP A 298 24.39 -4.81 0.42
C ASP A 298 24.05 -6.15 -0.21
N GLU A 299 23.65 -7.14 0.59
CA GLU A 299 23.36 -8.50 0.10
C GLU A 299 22.15 -8.53 -0.84
N VAL A 300 21.21 -7.62 -0.63
CA VAL A 300 19.95 -7.56 -1.38
C VAL A 300 19.84 -6.32 -2.26
N GLY A 301 20.91 -5.53 -2.38
CA GLY A 301 20.95 -4.31 -3.20
C GLY A 301 20.12 -3.15 -2.63
N VAL A 302 19.93 -3.11 -1.31
CA VAL A 302 19.34 -1.97 -0.61
C VAL A 302 20.48 -1.02 -0.24
N SER A 303 20.31 0.27 -0.47
CA SER A 303 21.29 1.31 -0.12
C SER A 303 20.94 2.01 1.20
N TYR A 304 19.65 2.13 1.51
CA TYR A 304 19.19 2.74 2.76
C TYR A 304 17.77 2.30 3.17
N GLU A 305 17.45 2.51 4.43
CA GLU A 305 16.09 2.47 4.98
C GLU A 305 15.69 3.88 5.44
N ALA A 306 14.42 4.30 5.29
CA ALA A 306 14.02 5.69 5.52
C ALA A 306 14.31 6.24 6.94
N TYR A 307 14.38 5.38 7.96
CA TYR A 307 14.75 5.71 9.33
C TYR A 307 16.26 5.63 9.59
N ASP A 308 17.08 5.33 8.58
CA ASP A 308 18.53 5.55 8.64
C ASP A 308 18.84 7.06 8.71
N ILE A 309 17.96 7.88 8.13
CA ILE A 309 18.10 9.35 8.01
C ILE A 309 17.68 10.05 9.30
N ALA A 310 18.61 10.83 9.88
CA ALA A 310 18.35 11.73 10.99
C ALA A 310 17.59 12.98 10.51
N ARG A 311 16.71 13.51 11.37
CA ARG A 311 15.87 14.68 11.06
C ARG A 311 15.80 15.60 12.27
N ASP A 312 16.10 16.88 12.07
CA ASP A 312 15.98 17.90 13.11
C ASP A 312 14.53 18.19 13.44
N ILE A 313 13.68 18.21 12.41
CA ILE A 313 12.23 18.29 12.53
C ILE A 313 11.62 17.10 11.79
N TYR A 314 10.74 16.36 12.47
CA TYR A 314 10.00 15.26 11.86
C TYR A 314 8.51 15.41 12.09
N ILE A 315 7.78 15.71 11.02
CA ILE A 315 6.33 15.84 11.02
C ILE A 315 5.73 14.55 10.48
N THR A 316 4.75 14.00 11.18
CA THR A 316 4.07 12.78 10.76
C THR A 316 2.59 12.80 11.09
N ASP A 317 1.77 12.26 10.19
CA ASP A 317 0.35 12.01 10.42
C ASP A 317 0.05 10.58 10.90
N SER A 318 1.05 9.76 11.26
CA SER A 318 0.84 8.37 11.71
C SER A 318 -0.26 8.31 12.79
N GLY A 319 -1.22 7.40 12.66
CA GLY A 319 -2.41 7.35 13.53
C GLY A 319 -3.50 8.39 13.17
N GLY A 320 -3.35 9.08 12.04
CA GLY A 320 -4.27 10.08 11.50
C GLY A 320 -4.20 11.45 12.17
N LYS A 321 -3.19 11.73 13.00
CA LYS A 321 -3.01 13.03 13.66
C LYS A 321 -1.63 13.57 13.34
N LEU A 322 -1.57 14.79 12.81
CA LEU A 322 -0.31 15.50 12.60
C LEU A 322 0.39 15.72 13.95
N ARG A 323 1.64 15.29 14.01
CA ARG A 323 2.53 15.42 15.16
C ARG A 323 3.88 15.90 14.66
N CYS A 324 4.53 16.74 15.46
CA CYS A 324 5.87 17.22 15.19
C CYS A 324 6.80 16.72 16.31
N MET A 325 7.93 16.15 15.91
CA MET A 325 9.01 15.70 16.78
C MET A 325 10.28 16.47 16.42
N LYS A 326 11.13 16.72 17.41
CA LYS A 326 12.45 17.30 17.21
C LYS A 326 13.52 16.25 17.40
N ASN A 327 14.63 16.36 16.67
CA ASN A 327 15.81 15.50 16.78
C ASN A 327 15.46 14.01 16.63
N ALA A 328 14.69 13.67 15.60
CA ALA A 328 14.39 12.29 15.27
C ALA A 328 15.68 11.60 14.80
N LYS A 329 16.15 10.64 15.60
CA LYS A 329 17.42 9.96 15.38
C LYS A 329 17.39 9.13 14.09
N GLY A 330 18.47 9.24 13.32
CA GLY A 330 18.82 8.29 12.26
C GLY A 330 19.74 7.19 12.78
N ARG A 331 20.02 6.19 11.95
CA ARG A 331 21.00 5.12 12.23
C ARG A 331 22.33 5.32 11.52
N ARG A 332 22.37 6.12 10.46
CA ARG A 332 23.55 6.27 9.60
C ARG A 332 23.80 7.73 9.28
N ASP A 333 25.07 8.05 9.14
CA ASP A 333 25.57 9.35 8.69
C ASP A 333 25.81 9.39 7.17
N PHE A 334 25.71 8.24 6.49
CA PHE A 334 26.02 8.03 5.08
C PHE A 334 27.47 8.37 4.72
N THR A 335 28.41 8.13 5.65
CA THR A 335 29.86 8.34 5.46
C THR A 335 30.25 9.76 5.08
N ARG A 336 29.42 10.74 5.43
CA ARG A 336 29.68 12.16 5.14
C ARG A 336 30.88 12.66 5.92
N THR A 337 31.72 13.45 5.25
CA THR A 337 32.95 14.02 5.81
C THR A 337 32.78 15.42 6.39
N ASP A 338 31.60 16.01 6.20
CA ASP A 338 31.29 17.38 6.56
C ASP A 338 30.94 17.52 8.06
N PRO A 339 31.71 18.33 8.83
CA PRO A 339 31.41 18.62 10.23
C PRO A 339 30.22 19.59 10.41
N SER A 340 29.81 20.30 9.36
CA SER A 340 28.74 21.29 9.33
C SER A 340 27.43 20.67 8.83
N GLY A 341 26.73 19.96 9.71
CA GLY A 341 25.48 19.27 9.39
C GLY A 341 24.41 20.17 8.75
N GLY A 342 23.41 19.58 8.11
CA GLY A 342 22.25 20.31 7.56
C GLY A 342 21.12 20.50 8.58
N ASN A 343 20.14 21.34 8.24
CA ASN A 343 18.85 21.42 8.95
C ASN A 343 17.81 20.62 8.16
N ILE A 344 17.50 19.42 8.65
CA ILE A 344 16.72 18.41 7.92
C ILE A 344 15.29 18.36 8.46
N VAL A 345 14.34 18.72 7.60
CA VAL A 345 12.91 18.58 7.85
C VAL A 345 12.40 17.36 7.10
N GLY A 346 11.90 16.37 7.84
CA GLY A 346 11.20 15.22 7.26
C GLY A 346 9.69 15.32 7.47
N ILE A 347 8.93 15.06 6.42
CA ILE A 347 7.47 14.96 6.48
C ILE A 347 7.07 13.54 6.04
N LEU A 348 6.40 12.81 6.92
CA LEU A 348 5.72 11.56 6.59
C LEU A 348 4.22 11.81 6.52
N THR A 349 3.59 11.46 5.41
CA THR A 349 2.14 11.35 5.34
C THR A 349 1.66 9.95 4.92
N HIS A 350 0.41 9.61 5.22
CA HIS A 350 -0.23 8.43 4.68
C HIS A 350 -1.44 8.88 3.86
N PRO A 351 -1.48 8.64 2.53
CA PRO A 351 -2.55 9.14 1.64
C PRO A 351 -3.97 8.81 2.10
N VAL A 352 -4.16 7.73 2.88
CA VAL A 352 -5.44 7.37 3.49
C VAL A 352 -6.07 8.48 4.35
N TRP A 353 -5.28 9.44 4.86
CA TRP A 353 -5.76 10.56 5.68
C TRP A 353 -6.07 11.84 4.88
N TRP A 354 -5.70 11.92 3.60
CA TRP A 354 -5.73 13.16 2.80
C TRP A 354 -6.71 13.08 1.64
N ASP A 355 -7.56 14.10 1.46
CA ASP A 355 -8.62 14.08 0.43
C ASP A 355 -8.20 14.84 -0.83
N PHE A 356 -7.26 14.26 -1.58
CA PHE A 356 -6.84 14.80 -2.89
C PHE A 356 -7.77 14.40 -4.05
N GLY A 357 -8.88 13.72 -3.76
CA GLY A 357 -9.70 13.06 -4.77
C GLY A 357 -9.02 11.80 -5.33
N ALA A 358 -9.68 11.19 -6.32
CA ALA A 358 -9.05 10.19 -7.17
C ALA A 358 -8.52 10.90 -8.43
N PHE A 359 -7.36 10.47 -8.92
CA PHE A 359 -6.81 10.96 -10.18
C PHE A 359 -7.66 10.47 -11.35
#